data_AF-A0A243W5C7-F1
#
_entry.id   AF-A0A243W5C7-F1
#
_cell.length_a   1.000
_cell.length_b   1.000
_cell.length_c   1.000
_cell.angle_alpha   90.00
_cell.angle_beta   90.00
_cell.angle_gamma   90.00
#
_symmetry.space_group_name_H-M   'P 1'
#
loop_
_entity.id
_entity.type
_entity.pdbx_description
1 polymer ?
#
loop_
_entity_poly.entity_id
_entity_poly.type
_entity_poly.pdbx_seq_one_letter_code
_entity_poly.pdbx_strand_id
1 'polypeptide(L)'
;MKLPHLDQFVELQRGEAATLAGSIADALNEALCTPLGVDDFPGDVPAVPVRPLMALAITPLKRLFDRLERRQLQELTKPLKRGARPPKPWRLRLSYDELVAIRTCVTPDCLLATVVLGKVHQKSLNLEPYILL
;
A
#
# COMPACT_ATOMS: atom_id res chain seq x y z
N MET A 1 12.99 11.78 4.96
CA MET A 1 12.55 13.19 4.91
C MET A 1 11.05 13.21 4.63
N LYS A 2 10.26 14.11 5.21
CA LYS A 2 8.82 14.21 4.88
C LYS A 2 8.67 15.15 3.68
N LEU A 3 8.17 14.64 2.56
CA LEU A 3 7.92 15.42 1.33
C LEU A 3 6.40 15.57 1.13
N PRO A 4 5.72 16.43 1.91
CA PRO A 4 4.26 16.48 1.95
C PRO A 4 3.62 16.94 0.63
N HIS A 5 4.39 17.59 -0.25
CA HIS A 5 3.95 18.00 -1.59
C HIS A 5 3.90 16.82 -2.58
N LEU A 6 4.53 15.68 -2.25
CA LEU A 6 4.47 14.44 -3.03
C LEU A 6 3.39 13.47 -2.53
N ASP A 7 2.67 13.83 -1.46
CA ASP A 7 1.62 12.97 -0.93
C ASP A 7 0.45 12.91 -1.91
N GLN A 8 -0.03 11.70 -2.16
CA GLN A 8 -1.12 11.45 -3.09
C GLN A 8 -2.40 11.11 -2.33
N PHE A 9 -3.53 11.52 -2.88
CA PHE A 9 -4.84 11.19 -2.35
C PHE A 9 -5.52 10.18 -3.25
N VAL A 10 -5.92 9.06 -2.68
CA VAL A 10 -6.63 7.99 -3.38
C VAL A 10 -7.98 7.77 -2.69
N GLU A 11 -9.03 7.73 -3.49
CA GLU A 11 -10.37 7.43 -3.00
C GLU A 11 -10.57 5.92 -2.99
N LEU A 12 -10.85 5.40 -1.79
CA LEU A 12 -11.15 4.02 -1.52
C LEU A 12 -12.63 3.86 -1.18
N GLN A 13 -13.31 2.94 -1.86
CA GLN A 13 -14.66 2.52 -1.52
C GLN A 13 -14.65 1.67 -0.24
N ARG A 14 -15.84 1.51 0.35
CA ARG A 14 -16.02 0.62 1.51
C ARG A 14 -15.57 -0.80 1.13
N GLY A 15 -14.79 -1.44 1.99
CA GLY A 15 -14.22 -2.77 1.74
C GLY A 15 -12.88 -2.76 0.99
N GLU A 16 -12.59 -1.76 0.14
CA GLU A 16 -11.30 -1.69 -0.58
C GLU A 16 -10.13 -1.51 0.40
N ALA A 17 -10.36 -0.85 1.54
CA ALA A 17 -9.35 -0.73 2.60
C ALA A 17 -8.94 -2.11 3.17
N ALA A 18 -9.89 -3.03 3.33
CA ALA A 18 -9.61 -4.36 3.85
C ALA A 18 -8.81 -5.21 2.84
N THR A 19 -9.18 -5.13 1.55
CA THR A 19 -8.45 -5.86 0.51
C THR A 19 -7.03 -5.32 0.34
N LEU A 20 -6.84 -4.00 0.38
CA LEU A 20 -5.52 -3.39 0.30
C LEU A 20 -4.67 -3.69 1.55
N ALA A 21 -5.29 -3.75 2.74
CA ALA A 21 -4.63 -4.22 3.96
C ALA A 21 -4.16 -5.67 3.83
N GLY A 22 -5.01 -6.56 3.29
CA GLY A 22 -4.67 -7.96 3.05
C GLY A 22 -3.44 -8.11 2.15
N SER A 23 -3.40 -7.41 1.02
CA SER A 23 -2.26 -7.48 0.11
C SER A 23 -0.98 -6.87 0.68
N ILE A 24 -1.09 -5.85 1.54
CA ILE A 24 0.07 -5.34 2.29
C ILE A 24 0.53 -6.35 3.33
N ALA A 25 -0.39 -7.05 4.01
CA ALA A 25 -0.04 -8.11 4.95
C ALA A 25 0.67 -9.27 4.23
N ASP A 26 0.22 -9.64 3.04
CA ASP A 26 0.88 -10.65 2.21
C ASP A 26 2.29 -10.21 1.83
N ALA A 27 2.46 -8.96 1.37
CA ALA A 27 3.77 -8.39 1.04
C ALA A 27 4.71 -8.28 2.27
N LEU A 28 4.17 -7.93 3.45
CA LEU A 28 4.91 -7.90 4.71
C LEU A 28 5.30 -9.32 5.15
N ASN A 29 4.39 -10.28 5.05
CA ASN A 29 4.67 -11.68 5.34
C ASN A 29 5.71 -12.23 4.37
N GLU A 30 5.65 -11.90 3.08
CA GLU A 30 6.69 -12.27 2.13
C GLU A 30 8.03 -11.64 2.53
N ALA A 31 8.07 -10.35 2.86
CA ALA A 31 9.29 -9.67 3.30
C ALA A 31 9.89 -10.23 4.60
N LEU A 32 9.06 -10.77 5.51
CA LEU A 32 9.46 -11.27 6.82
C LEU A 32 9.68 -12.79 6.87
N CYS A 33 8.96 -13.54 6.04
CA CYS A 33 8.89 -14.99 6.06
C CYS A 33 9.47 -15.65 4.82
N THR A 34 9.89 -14.91 3.77
CA THR A 34 10.68 -15.54 2.70
C THR A 34 11.94 -16.12 3.34
N PRO A 35 12.11 -17.46 3.32
CA PRO A 35 13.37 -18.03 3.75
C PRO A 35 14.44 -17.47 2.82
N LEU A 36 15.55 -17.06 3.41
CA LEU A 36 16.78 -16.74 2.70
C LEU A 36 17.15 -17.98 1.87
N GLY A 37 16.77 -17.99 0.60
CA GLY A 37 17.06 -19.06 -0.33
C GLY A 37 18.57 -19.19 -0.47
N VAL A 38 19.08 -20.27 0.10
CA VAL A 38 20.44 -20.76 -0.09
C VAL A 38 20.56 -21.18 -1.54
N ASP A 39 21.28 -20.39 -2.35
CA ASP A 39 21.89 -20.93 -3.54
C ASP A 39 23.25 -21.53 -3.12
N ASP A 40 23.23 -22.85 -2.93
CA ASP A 40 24.33 -23.83 -3.06
C ASP A 40 25.76 -23.42 -2.66
N PHE A 41 26.13 -23.46 -1.37
CA PHE A 41 27.52 -23.74 -0.97
C PHE A 41 27.58 -24.51 0.36
N PRO A 42 28.30 -25.65 0.44
CA PRO A 42 28.49 -26.38 1.68
C PRO A 42 29.59 -25.71 2.50
N GLY A 43 29.21 -24.91 3.49
CA GLY A 43 30.15 -24.37 4.47
C GLY A 43 29.73 -23.01 5.01
N ASP A 44 29.46 -22.95 6.31
CA ASP A 44 29.41 -21.76 7.17
C ASP A 44 28.81 -20.49 6.52
N VAL A 45 27.48 -20.50 6.36
CA VAL A 45 26.74 -19.40 5.74
C VAL A 45 26.63 -18.21 6.69
N PRO A 46 27.18 -17.01 6.37
CA PRO A 46 26.77 -15.79 7.04
C PRO A 46 25.34 -15.46 6.56
N ALA A 47 24.45 -15.11 7.49
CA ALA A 47 23.10 -14.65 7.14
C ALA A 47 23.19 -13.34 6.32
N VAL A 48 22.94 -13.42 5.00
CA VAL A 48 22.97 -12.29 4.05
C VAL A 48 21.52 -11.88 3.72
N PRO A 49 21.19 -10.60 3.50
CA PRO A 49 20.03 -9.95 4.10
C PRO A 49 18.77 -9.94 3.23
N VAL A 50 17.62 -9.69 3.87
CA VAL A 50 16.40 -9.12 3.24
C VAL A 50 16.83 -8.13 2.16
N ARG A 51 16.33 -8.26 0.92
CA ARG A 51 16.64 -7.32 -0.18
C ARG A 51 16.59 -5.90 0.39
N PRO A 52 17.66 -5.08 0.31
CA PRO A 52 17.73 -3.80 1.02
C PRO A 52 16.51 -2.90 0.80
N LEU A 53 15.93 -2.97 -0.41
CA LEU A 53 14.67 -2.33 -0.80
C LEU A 53 13.45 -2.80 0.01
N MET A 54 13.31 -4.10 0.27
CA MET A 54 12.21 -4.63 1.10
C MET A 54 12.39 -4.21 2.57
N ALA A 55 13.61 -4.23 3.10
CA ALA A 55 13.86 -3.79 4.47
C ALA A 55 13.46 -2.32 4.70
N LEU A 56 13.74 -1.46 3.71
CA LEU A 56 13.33 -0.05 3.71
C LEU A 56 11.81 0.14 3.57
N ALA A 57 11.12 -0.82 2.93
CA ALA A 57 9.68 -0.80 2.71
C ALA A 57 8.84 -1.28 3.91
N ILE A 58 9.41 -2.05 4.86
CA ILE A 58 8.67 -2.60 6.00
C ILE A 58 8.00 -1.50 6.84
N THR A 59 8.76 -0.46 7.20
CA THR A 59 8.23 0.63 8.06
C THR A 59 7.06 1.38 7.41
N PRO A 60 7.17 1.87 6.16
CA PRO A 60 6.05 2.54 5.50
C PRO A 60 4.87 1.59 5.26
N LEU A 61 5.09 0.34 4.85
CA LEU A 61 4.00 -0.64 4.67
C LEU A 61 3.26 -0.92 5.97
N LYS A 62 3.98 -1.10 7.08
CA LYS A 62 3.36 -1.34 8.40
C LYS A 62 2.50 -0.15 8.85
N ARG A 63 2.99 1.08 8.68
CA ARG A 63 2.19 2.28 9.00
C ARG A 63 0.95 2.41 8.14
N LEU A 64 1.06 2.06 6.86
CA LEU A 64 -0.07 2.04 5.95
C LEU A 64 -1.08 0.96 6.34
N PHE A 65 -0.61 -0.26 6.65
CA PHE A 65 -1.41 -1.38 7.15
C PHE A 65 -2.22 -0.98 8.38
N ASP A 66 -1.57 -0.42 9.41
CA ASP A 66 -2.25 0.00 10.65
C ASP A 66 -3.38 1.00 10.38
N ARG A 67 -3.20 1.91 9.41
CA ARG A 67 -4.23 2.89 9.04
C ARG A 67 -5.41 2.23 8.31
N LEU A 68 -5.13 1.27 7.44
CA LEU A 68 -6.15 0.52 6.71
C LEU A 68 -6.93 -0.41 7.62
N GLU A 69 -6.26 -1.09 8.54
CA GLU A 69 -6.90 -1.96 9.54
C GLU A 69 -7.83 -1.15 10.45
N ARG A 70 -7.37 0.00 10.98
CA ARG A 70 -8.25 0.91 11.73
C ARG A 70 -9.45 1.35 10.92
N ARG A 71 -9.26 1.62 9.62
CA ARG A 71 -10.37 1.98 8.73
C ARG A 71 -11.34 0.81 8.55
N GLN A 72 -10.85 -0.40 8.34
CA GLN A 72 -11.66 -1.61 8.23
C GLN A 72 -12.51 -1.82 9.49
N LEU A 73 -11.92 -1.70 10.68
CA LEU A 73 -12.65 -1.80 11.95
C LEU A 73 -13.74 -0.73 12.07
N GLN A 74 -13.47 0.50 11.64
CA GLN A 74 -14.49 1.56 11.59
C GLN A 74 -15.63 1.26 10.60
N GLU A 75 -15.34 0.56 9.50
CA GLU A 75 -16.37 0.15 8.55
C GLU A 75 -17.23 -0.97 9.11
N LEU A 76 -16.62 -1.96 9.78
CA LEU A 76 -17.34 -3.07 10.43
C LEU A 76 -18.28 -2.58 11.54
N THR A 77 -17.86 -1.58 12.30
CA THR A 77 -18.66 -0.98 13.39
C THR A 77 -19.76 -0.03 12.92
N LYS A 78 -19.76 0.38 11.64
CA LYS A 78 -20.78 1.25 11.05
C LYS A 78 -21.68 0.46 10.09
N PRO A 79 -22.76 -0.19 10.58
CA PRO A 79 -23.66 -0.97 9.75
C PRO A 79 -24.34 -0.10 8.68
N LEU A 80 -24.46 -0.64 7.46
CA LEU A 80 -25.26 -0.03 6.40
C LEU A 80 -26.73 -0.14 6.78
N LYS A 81 -27.36 0.98 7.12
CA LYS A 81 -28.81 1.03 7.30
C LYS A 81 -29.47 0.85 5.93
N ARG A 82 -30.42 -0.08 5.80
CA ARG A 82 -31.24 -0.20 4.58
C ARG A 82 -31.89 1.15 4.28
N GLY A 83 -31.73 1.64 3.05
CA GLY A 83 -32.26 2.93 2.59
C GLY A 83 -31.38 4.15 2.88
N ALA A 84 -30.23 4.00 3.55
CA ALA A 84 -29.28 5.10 3.72
C ALA A 84 -28.49 5.35 2.41
N ARG A 85 -28.10 6.61 2.20
CA ARG A 85 -27.17 6.96 1.12
C ARG A 85 -25.89 6.14 1.23
N PRO A 86 -25.29 5.72 0.10
CA PRO A 86 -24.03 5.01 0.12
C PRO A 86 -22.97 5.85 0.87
N PRO A 87 -22.15 5.23 1.73
CA PRO A 87 -21.14 5.95 2.49
C PRO A 87 -20.14 6.60 1.53
N LYS A 88 -19.75 7.84 1.85
CA LYS A 88 -18.75 8.57 1.05
C LYS A 88 -17.44 7.78 1.00
N PRO A 89 -16.77 7.68 -0.16
CA PRO A 89 -15.47 7.03 -0.28
C PRO A 89 -14.46 7.68 0.66
N TRP A 90 -13.59 6.86 1.23
CA TRP A 90 -12.53 7.32 2.11
C TRP A 90 -11.37 7.86 1.28
N ARG A 91 -10.94 9.09 1.60
CA ARG A 91 -9.73 9.68 1.02
C ARG A 91 -8.51 9.23 1.81
N LEU A 92 -7.85 8.19 1.30
CA LEU A 92 -6.57 7.73 1.80
C LEU A 92 -5.47 8.69 1.32
N ARG A 93 -4.70 9.24 2.24
CA ARG A 93 -3.47 9.99 1.95
C ARG A 93 -2.28 9.03 2.01
N LEU A 94 -1.63 8.84 0.87
CA LEU A 94 -0.43 8.05 0.72
C LEU A 94 0.78 8.98 0.67
N SER A 95 1.72 8.76 1.58
CA SER A 95 3.02 9.46 1.51
C SER A 95 3.88 8.87 0.41
N TYR A 96 4.87 9.63 -0.05
CA TYR A 96 5.80 9.17 -1.09
C TYR A 96 6.47 7.83 -0.71
N ASP A 97 6.95 7.70 0.53
CA ASP A 97 7.59 6.48 1.01
C ASP A 97 6.64 5.27 0.96
N GLU A 98 5.35 5.48 1.24
CA GLU A 98 4.33 4.43 1.17
C GLU A 98 4.01 4.04 -0.28
N LEU A 99 3.99 5.00 -1.21
CA LEU A 99 3.80 4.73 -2.63
C LEU A 99 4.95 3.93 -3.20
N VAL A 100 6.19 4.32 -2.89
CA VAL A 100 7.38 3.58 -3.30
C VAL A 100 7.32 2.16 -2.73
N ALA A 101 7.00 2.02 -1.45
CA ALA A 101 6.92 0.73 -0.80
C ALA A 101 5.83 -0.20 -1.39
N ILE A 102 4.66 0.35 -1.72
CA ILE A 102 3.60 -0.40 -2.44
C ILE A 102 4.13 -0.86 -3.80
N ARG A 103 4.74 0.03 -4.58
CA ARG A 103 5.26 -0.28 -5.92
C ARG A 103 6.36 -1.34 -5.89
N THR A 104 7.21 -1.35 -4.86
CA THR A 104 8.36 -2.26 -4.79
C THR A 104 8.01 -3.63 -4.22
N CYS A 105 7.02 -3.72 -3.34
CA CYS A 105 6.78 -4.92 -2.54
C CYS A 105 5.42 -5.56 -2.76
N VAL A 106 4.42 -4.82 -3.26
CA VAL A 106 3.11 -5.41 -3.52
C VAL A 106 3.10 -5.97 -4.94
N THR A 107 2.81 -7.26 -5.06
CA THR A 107 2.78 -7.97 -6.34
C THR A 107 1.70 -7.38 -7.27
N PRO A 108 1.93 -7.39 -8.60
CA PRO A 108 0.98 -6.85 -9.58
C PRO A 108 -0.36 -7.60 -9.60
N ASP A 109 -0.39 -8.81 -9.06
CA ASP A 109 -1.59 -9.65 -8.94
C ASP A 109 -2.62 -9.04 -7.98
N CYS A 110 -2.20 -8.12 -7.10
CA CYS A 110 -3.12 -7.29 -6.35
C CYS A 110 -3.74 -6.21 -7.27
N LEU A 111 -4.88 -6.53 -7.88
CA LEU A 111 -5.65 -5.60 -8.71
C LEU A 111 -5.90 -4.25 -8.03
N LEU A 112 -6.15 -4.24 -6.71
CA LEU A 112 -6.38 -2.99 -5.99
C LEU A 112 -5.11 -2.15 -5.80
N ALA A 113 -3.96 -2.75 -5.53
CA ALA A 113 -2.69 -2.02 -5.50
C ALA A 113 -2.36 -1.46 -6.88
N THR A 114 -2.61 -2.23 -7.94
CA THR A 114 -2.46 -1.78 -9.33
C THR A 114 -3.42 -0.64 -9.67
N VAL A 115 -4.66 -0.68 -9.20
CA VAL A 115 -5.62 0.43 -9.32
C VAL A 115 -5.18 1.65 -8.54
N VAL A 116 -4.65 1.49 -7.32
CA VAL A 116 -4.10 2.59 -6.52
C VAL A 116 -2.93 3.25 -7.24
N LEU A 117 -1.98 2.46 -7.74
CA LEU A 117 -0.84 2.95 -8.52
C LEU A 117 -1.30 3.61 -9.83
N GLY A 118 -2.29 3.03 -10.51
CA GLY A 118 -2.90 3.60 -11.71
C GLY A 118 -3.56 4.95 -11.45
N LYS A 119 -4.35 5.09 -10.38
CA LYS A 119 -4.95 6.36 -9.94
C LYS A 119 -3.89 7.40 -9.62
N VAL A 120 -2.77 6.99 -9.03
CA VAL A 120 -1.63 7.87 -8.73
C VAL A 120 -0.94 8.33 -10.01
N HIS A 121 -0.63 7.40 -10.93
CA HIS A 121 -0.03 7.74 -12.23
C HIS A 121 -0.93 8.66 -13.06
N GLN A 122 -2.24 8.40 -13.09
CA GLN A 122 -3.19 9.24 -13.80
C GLN A 122 -3.19 10.67 -13.24
N LYS A 123 -3.11 10.85 -11.92
CA LYS A 123 -3.00 12.18 -11.30
C LYS A 123 -1.68 12.87 -11.58
N SER A 124 -0.55 12.15 -11.56
CA SER A 124 0.75 12.76 -11.85
C SER A 124 0.90 13.15 -13.32
N LEU A 125 0.21 12.45 -14.22
CA LEU A 125 0.21 12.74 -15.66
C LEU A 125 -0.90 13.72 -16.07
N ASN A 126 -1.86 14.01 -15.18
CA ASN A 126 -2.87 15.00 -15.49
C ASN A 126 -2.26 16.41 -15.40
N LEU A 127 -1.88 16.92 -16.57
CA LEU A 127 -1.36 18.27 -16.76
C LEU A 127 -2.47 19.31 -16.96
N GLU A 128 -3.74 18.93 -17.10
CA GLU A 128 -4.88 19.85 -17.27
C GLU A 128 -4.90 21.03 -16.28
N PRO A 129 -4.65 20.85 -14.96
CA PRO A 129 -4.60 21.98 -14.02
C PRO A 129 -3.44 22.95 -14.27
N TYR A 130 -2.46 22.59 -15.10
CA TYR A 130 -1.30 23.41 -15.46
C TYR A 130 -1.36 23.95 -16.90
N ILE A 131 -2.30 23.47 -17.72
CA ILE A 131 -2.46 23.87 -19.13
C ILE A 131 -3.43 25.05 -19.28
N LEU A 132 -4.17 25.43 -18.22
CA LEU A 132 -4.98 26.65 -18.22
C LEU A 132 -4.10 27.89 -17.96
N LEU A 133 -3.39 28.32 -18.99
CA LEU A 133 -2.82 29.66 -19.18
C LEU A 133 -3.43 30.30 -20.42
#